data_AF-A0A955PFK6-F1
#
_entry.id   AF-A0A955PFK6-F1
#
_cell.length_a   1.000
_cell.length_b   1.000
_cell.length_c   1.000
_cell.angle_alpha   90.00
_cell.angle_beta   90.00
_cell.angle_gamma   90.00
#
_symmetry.space_group_name_H-M   'P 1'
#
loop_
_entity.id
_entity.type
_entity.pdbx_description
1 polymer ?
#
loop_
_entity_poly.entity_id
_entity_poly.type
_entity_poly.pdbx_seq_one_letter_code
_entity_poly.pdbx_strand_id
1 'polypeptide(L)'
;GRLKLGAGVVGGAKDALKESINYGITRKQFGARLVDFPLIRQKIAKMVTGIYSSESIAFRTTGDIDHRIALKSTDSSPSIQEKMDALEEFAGECAMNKIYDSEWLDFVVDEAVQIHGGYGFIEEYPVARGYRDARISRIYEGTNEINRLNISGYLFGRAMKGRLALIPEVQKIQEAVLNPIEPYDGGGKPLSDVAEAVFNSKRILLFVSGVLSQKFMPELDKLTQEQEALSWMADIITQIYALESTYLRALKRIQSGDSNASQHEDVARYQMALSTAIIEDCAKSLIDGYFEDDSRRTNLSILKKFSKWPHVNTVEIGRRIAQAAIDREDYPFAII
;
A
#
# COMPACT_ATOMS: atom_id res chain seq x y z
N GLY A 1 0.80 -17.79 8.42
CA GLY A 1 -0.43 -17.08 8.81
C GLY A 1 -0.47 -15.67 8.23
N ARG A 2 0.61 -14.87 8.27
CA ARG A 2 0.72 -13.52 7.66
C ARG A 2 -0.17 -13.22 6.44
N LEU A 3 0.03 -13.92 5.31
CA LEU A 3 -0.78 -13.73 4.09
C LEU A 3 -2.27 -14.04 4.30
N LYS A 4 -2.59 -15.14 5.00
CA LYS A 4 -3.99 -15.52 5.29
C LYS A 4 -4.67 -14.48 6.18
N LEU A 5 -3.95 -13.93 7.17
CA LEU A 5 -4.47 -12.84 7.99
C LEU A 5 -4.72 -11.58 7.14
N GLY A 6 -3.76 -11.19 6.30
CA GLY A 6 -3.91 -10.05 5.38
C GLY A 6 -5.14 -10.19 4.48
N ALA A 7 -5.30 -11.34 3.82
CA ALA A 7 -6.49 -11.63 3.01
C ALA A 7 -7.78 -11.68 3.86
N GLY A 8 -7.73 -12.23 5.07
CA GLY A 8 -8.89 -12.37 5.95
C GLY A 8 -9.45 -11.03 6.43
N VAL A 9 -8.59 -10.07 6.76
CA VAL A 9 -9.02 -8.75 7.24
C VAL A 9 -9.70 -7.90 6.14
N VAL A 10 -9.41 -8.17 4.86
CA VAL A 10 -10.11 -7.53 3.73
C VAL A 10 -11.61 -7.83 3.74
N GLY A 11 -12.01 -9.03 4.15
CA GLY A 11 -13.42 -9.39 4.31
C GLY A 11 -14.11 -8.51 5.35
N GLY A 12 -13.52 -8.41 6.55
CA GLY A 12 -14.06 -7.57 7.62
C GLY A 12 -14.10 -6.07 7.26
N ALA A 13 -13.14 -5.60 6.47
CA ALA A 13 -13.14 -4.23 5.97
C ALA A 13 -14.29 -3.97 4.97
N LYS A 14 -14.59 -4.92 4.08
CA LYS A 14 -15.74 -4.84 3.17
C LYS A 14 -17.06 -4.81 3.93
N ASP A 15 -17.21 -5.66 4.95
CA ASP A 15 -18.41 -5.68 5.79
C ASP A 15 -18.59 -4.35 6.52
N ALA A 16 -17.54 -3.80 7.13
CA ALA A 16 -17.59 -2.50 7.80
C ALA A 16 -17.92 -1.34 6.84
N LEU A 17 -17.40 -1.36 5.61
CA LEU A 17 -17.77 -0.41 4.57
C LEU A 17 -19.26 -0.50 4.21
N LYS A 18 -19.76 -1.72 3.99
CA LYS A 18 -21.16 -1.97 3.65
C LYS A 18 -22.10 -1.45 4.73
N GLU A 19 -21.85 -1.81 5.99
CA GLU A 19 -22.63 -1.31 7.14
C GLU A 19 -22.61 0.22 7.21
N SER A 20 -21.46 0.85 6.96
CA SER A 20 -21.31 2.31 6.97
C SER A 20 -22.10 2.99 5.85
N ILE A 21 -22.10 2.43 4.64
CA ILE A 21 -22.88 2.93 3.51
C ILE A 21 -24.38 2.82 3.82
N ASN A 22 -24.84 1.65 4.26
CA ASN A 22 -26.25 1.38 4.56
C ASN A 22 -26.77 2.27 5.68
N TYR A 23 -25.99 2.42 6.76
CA TYR A 23 -26.33 3.36 7.82
C TYR A 23 -26.34 4.80 7.31
N GLY A 24 -25.35 5.18 6.49
CA GLY A 24 -25.26 6.53 5.95
C GLY A 24 -26.40 6.89 4.98
N ILE A 25 -26.97 5.91 4.27
CA ILE A 25 -28.15 6.07 3.40
C ILE A 25 -29.41 6.27 4.23
N THR A 26 -29.58 5.48 5.29
CA THR A 26 -30.81 5.49 6.12
C THR A 26 -30.83 6.63 7.14
N ARG A 27 -29.68 7.02 7.68
CA ARG A 27 -29.56 8.09 8.68
C ARG A 27 -29.67 9.47 8.03
N LYS A 28 -30.58 10.29 8.54
CA LYS A 28 -30.74 11.69 8.14
C LYS A 28 -30.34 12.66 9.25
N GLN A 29 -29.60 13.70 8.90
CA GLN A 29 -29.27 14.85 9.75
C GLN A 29 -29.29 16.12 8.89
N PHE A 30 -29.65 17.26 9.48
CA PHE A 30 -29.75 18.54 8.75
C PHE A 30 -30.57 18.46 7.45
N GLY A 31 -31.61 17.62 7.42
CA GLY A 31 -32.49 17.44 6.26
C GLY A 31 -31.94 16.58 5.12
N ALA A 32 -30.71 16.06 5.18
CA ALA A 32 -30.10 15.22 4.15
C ALA A 32 -29.65 13.85 4.71
N ARG A 33 -29.38 12.88 3.84
CA ARG A 33 -28.77 11.61 4.26
C ARG A 33 -27.29 11.86 4.61
N LEU A 34 -26.70 11.05 5.47
CA LEU A 34 -25.28 11.23 5.80
C LEU A 34 -24.38 11.11 4.56
N VAL A 35 -24.68 10.17 3.67
CA VAL A 35 -23.94 9.97 2.41
C VAL A 35 -24.01 11.16 1.44
N ASP A 36 -24.89 12.14 1.67
CA ASP A 36 -24.95 13.35 0.84
C ASP A 36 -23.91 14.40 1.28
N PHE A 37 -23.31 14.27 2.48
CA PHE A 37 -22.29 15.20 2.96
C PHE A 37 -20.89 14.87 2.40
N PRO A 38 -20.14 15.87 1.91
CA PRO A 38 -18.82 15.65 1.32
C PRO A 38 -17.81 14.94 2.24
N LEU A 39 -17.84 15.21 3.55
CA LEU A 39 -16.91 14.57 4.51
C LEU A 39 -17.20 13.07 4.69
N ILE A 40 -18.47 12.67 4.63
CA ILE A 40 -18.83 11.24 4.69
C ILE A 40 -18.41 10.55 3.39
N ARG A 41 -18.63 11.20 2.24
CA ARG A 41 -18.15 10.71 0.94
C ARG A 41 -16.63 10.56 0.91
N GLN A 42 -15.88 11.48 1.51
CA GLN A 42 -14.42 11.38 1.60
C GLN A 42 -13.97 10.15 2.40
N LYS A 43 -14.64 9.86 3.53
CA LYS A 43 -14.39 8.65 4.34
C LYS A 43 -14.64 7.39 3.51
N ILE A 44 -15.82 7.29 2.89
CA ILE A 44 -16.19 6.16 2.02
C ILE A 44 -15.17 5.97 0.89
N ALA A 45 -14.77 7.04 0.21
CA ALA A 45 -13.79 6.97 -0.88
C ALA A 45 -12.43 6.42 -0.42
N LYS A 46 -11.95 6.88 0.74
CA LYS A 46 -10.69 6.40 1.32
C LYS A 46 -10.81 4.95 1.78
N MET A 47 -11.93 4.54 2.39
CA MET A 47 -12.21 3.14 2.76
C MET A 47 -12.23 2.23 1.53
N VAL A 48 -12.95 2.60 0.46
CA VAL A 48 -12.99 1.84 -0.80
C VAL A 48 -11.60 1.68 -1.41
N THR A 49 -10.83 2.77 -1.47
CA THR A 49 -9.47 2.74 -2.02
C THR A 49 -8.56 1.82 -1.21
N GLY A 50 -8.61 1.92 0.12
CA GLY A 50 -7.87 1.06 1.03
C GLY A 50 -8.16 -0.42 0.79
N ILE A 51 -9.44 -0.79 0.81
CA ILE A 51 -9.91 -2.17 0.56
C ILE A 51 -9.45 -2.67 -0.82
N TYR A 52 -9.56 -1.83 -1.85
CA TYR A 52 -9.14 -2.20 -3.20
C TYR A 52 -7.65 -2.46 -3.30
N SER A 53 -6.83 -1.60 -2.69
CA SER A 53 -5.38 -1.77 -2.66
C SER A 53 -4.97 -3.00 -1.85
N SER A 54 -5.59 -3.25 -0.70
CA SER A 54 -5.39 -4.45 0.13
C SER A 54 -5.74 -5.74 -0.62
N GLU A 55 -6.90 -5.78 -1.28
CA GLU A 55 -7.27 -6.91 -2.13
C GLU A 55 -6.26 -7.11 -3.26
N SER A 56 -5.78 -6.02 -3.86
CA SER A 56 -4.80 -6.10 -4.96
C SER A 56 -3.48 -6.71 -4.52
N ILE A 57 -2.95 -6.34 -3.35
CA ILE A 57 -1.70 -6.93 -2.84
C ILE A 57 -1.88 -8.38 -2.39
N ALA A 58 -3.01 -8.73 -1.77
CA ALA A 58 -3.27 -10.09 -1.27
C ALA A 58 -3.38 -11.10 -2.40
N PHE A 59 -4.12 -10.76 -3.45
CA PHE A 59 -4.26 -11.62 -4.61
C PHE A 59 -3.03 -11.62 -5.51
N ARG A 60 -2.27 -10.52 -5.58
CA ARG A 60 -0.97 -10.53 -6.27
C ARG A 60 0.00 -11.50 -5.60
N THR A 61 0.22 -11.38 -4.29
CA THR A 61 1.11 -12.28 -3.54
C THR A 61 0.69 -13.73 -3.66
N THR A 62 -0.61 -14.02 -3.52
CA THR A 62 -1.14 -15.39 -3.69
C THR A 62 -0.85 -15.92 -5.09
N GLY A 63 -1.12 -15.12 -6.13
CA GLY A 63 -0.86 -15.51 -7.51
C GLY A 63 0.63 -15.73 -7.82
N ASP A 64 1.51 -14.90 -7.26
CA ASP A 64 2.96 -15.04 -7.42
C ASP A 64 3.48 -16.32 -6.75
N ILE A 65 2.97 -16.67 -5.57
CA ILE A 65 3.27 -17.94 -4.87
C ILE A 65 2.78 -19.13 -5.69
N ASP A 66 1.52 -19.10 -6.16
CA ASP A 66 0.94 -20.19 -6.96
C ASP A 66 1.72 -20.40 -8.26
N HIS A 67 2.07 -19.31 -8.96
CA HIS A 67 2.90 -19.38 -10.16
C HIS A 67 4.28 -19.97 -9.84
N ARG A 68 4.91 -19.58 -8.73
CA ARG A 68 6.21 -20.13 -8.33
C ARG A 68 6.14 -21.62 -8.04
N ILE A 69 5.07 -22.09 -7.41
CA ILE A 69 4.83 -23.52 -7.17
C ILE A 69 4.65 -24.24 -8.51
N ALA A 70 3.83 -23.70 -9.42
CA ALA A 70 3.58 -24.28 -10.74
C ALA A 70 4.84 -24.38 -11.61
N LEU A 71 5.78 -23.43 -11.49
CA LEU A 71 7.07 -23.48 -12.21
C LEU A 71 8.04 -24.53 -11.67
N LYS A 72 7.95 -24.89 -10.38
CA LYS A 72 8.85 -25.85 -9.74
C LYS A 72 8.32 -27.28 -9.80
N SER A 73 7.00 -27.45 -9.68
CA SER A 73 6.40 -28.76 -9.58
C SER A 73 6.15 -29.35 -10.97
N THR A 74 6.82 -30.45 -11.28
CA THR A 74 6.54 -31.27 -12.47
C THR A 74 5.37 -32.23 -12.25
N ASP A 75 4.88 -32.32 -11.02
CA ASP A 75 3.81 -33.22 -10.62
C ASP A 75 2.51 -32.45 -10.38
N SER A 76 1.39 -33.13 -10.54
CA SER A 76 0.05 -32.57 -10.32
C SER A 76 -0.20 -32.14 -8.86
N SER A 77 0.61 -32.65 -7.94
CA SER A 77 0.51 -32.39 -6.50
C SER A 77 1.85 -31.94 -5.91
N PRO A 78 2.08 -30.62 -5.76
CA PRO A 78 3.31 -30.10 -5.17
C PRO A 78 3.48 -30.57 -3.73
N SER A 79 4.69 -31.02 -3.41
CA SER A 79 5.11 -31.47 -2.09
C SER A 79 5.05 -30.34 -1.06
N ILE A 80 5.07 -30.72 0.23
CA ILE A 80 5.12 -29.75 1.34
C ILE A 80 6.37 -28.86 1.22
N GLN A 81 7.52 -29.43 0.86
CA GLN A 81 8.76 -28.67 0.74
C GLN A 81 8.69 -27.63 -0.39
N GLU A 82 8.16 -27.99 -1.55
CA GLU A 82 8.02 -27.04 -2.66
C GLU A 82 7.11 -25.86 -2.32
N LYS A 83 6.02 -26.13 -1.58
CA LYS A 83 5.12 -25.08 -1.06
C LYS A 83 5.84 -24.19 -0.05
N MET A 84 6.64 -24.77 0.84
CA MET A 84 7.41 -24.03 1.84
C MET A 84 8.47 -23.13 1.19
N ASP A 85 9.20 -23.64 0.21
CA ASP A 85 10.20 -22.87 -0.55
C ASP A 85 9.57 -21.66 -1.26
N ALA A 86 8.39 -21.86 -1.88
CA ALA A 86 7.68 -20.77 -2.54
C ALA A 86 7.22 -19.71 -1.53
N LEU A 87 6.67 -20.14 -0.39
CA LEU A 87 6.27 -19.22 0.68
C LEU A 87 7.46 -18.42 1.24
N GLU A 88 8.64 -19.05 1.39
CA GLU A 88 9.86 -18.38 1.84
C GLU A 88 10.36 -17.33 0.82
N GLU A 89 10.24 -17.65 -0.48
CA GLU A 89 10.57 -16.72 -1.57
C GLU A 89 9.67 -15.48 -1.60
N PHE A 90 8.46 -15.53 -1.00
CA PHE A 90 7.55 -14.39 -0.89
C PHE A 90 7.31 -13.94 0.56
N ALA A 91 8.25 -14.23 1.46
CA ALA A 91 8.11 -13.89 2.88
C ALA A 91 8.01 -12.37 3.14
N GLY A 92 8.68 -11.56 2.31
CA GLY A 92 8.61 -10.09 2.35
C GLY A 92 7.23 -9.58 1.96
N GLU A 93 6.69 -10.07 0.85
CA GLU A 93 5.35 -9.77 0.36
C GLU A 93 4.28 -10.22 1.35
N CYS A 94 4.44 -11.39 1.97
CA CYS A 94 3.56 -11.85 3.04
C CYS A 94 3.57 -10.90 4.25
N ALA A 95 4.74 -10.36 4.64
CA ALA A 95 4.84 -9.39 5.72
C ALA A 95 4.21 -8.04 5.34
N MET A 96 4.41 -7.57 4.10
CA MET A 96 3.77 -6.36 3.56
C MET A 96 2.25 -6.47 3.61
N ASN A 97 1.68 -7.59 3.16
CA ASN A 97 0.24 -7.86 3.23
C ASN A 97 -0.28 -7.78 4.66
N LYS A 98 0.41 -8.45 5.59
CA LYS A 98 0.01 -8.47 7.00
C LYS A 98 -0.08 -7.06 7.59
N ILE A 99 0.94 -6.22 7.39
CA ILE A 99 0.95 -4.88 7.99
C ILE A 99 -0.05 -3.96 7.29
N TYR A 100 -0.04 -3.97 5.95
CA TYR A 100 -0.82 -3.04 5.15
C TYR A 100 -2.32 -3.29 5.31
N ASP A 101 -2.74 -4.56 5.24
CA ASP A 101 -4.16 -4.92 5.31
C ASP A 101 -4.71 -4.77 6.73
N SER A 102 -3.90 -5.05 7.75
CA SER A 102 -4.34 -4.84 9.15
C SER A 102 -4.49 -3.36 9.51
N GLU A 103 -3.64 -2.49 8.96
CA GLU A 103 -3.74 -1.03 9.16
C GLU A 103 -4.89 -0.42 8.36
N TRP A 104 -5.18 -0.94 7.16
CA TRP A 104 -6.39 -0.56 6.43
C TRP A 104 -7.66 -1.04 7.10
N LEU A 105 -7.68 -2.25 7.67
CA LEU A 105 -8.82 -2.70 8.48
C LEU A 105 -9.04 -1.74 9.66
N ASP A 106 -8.00 -1.41 10.42
CA ASP A 106 -8.02 -0.49 11.56
C ASP A 106 -8.63 0.87 11.16
N PHE A 107 -8.16 1.45 10.05
CA PHE A 107 -8.73 2.68 9.51
C PHE A 107 -10.21 2.54 9.11
N VAL A 108 -10.57 1.46 8.41
CA VAL A 108 -11.93 1.24 7.91
C VAL A 108 -12.93 1.06 9.05
N VAL A 109 -12.59 0.29 10.09
CA VAL A 109 -13.50 0.09 11.23
C VAL A 109 -13.60 1.33 12.13
N ASP A 110 -12.53 2.10 12.26
CA ASP A 110 -12.55 3.40 12.95
C ASP A 110 -13.50 4.38 12.24
N GLU A 111 -13.37 4.49 10.92
CA GLU A 111 -14.25 5.33 10.12
C GLU A 111 -15.69 4.83 10.11
N ALA A 112 -15.90 3.52 10.19
CA ALA A 112 -17.23 2.94 10.32
C ALA A 112 -17.91 3.38 11.62
N VAL A 113 -17.19 3.31 12.76
CA VAL A 113 -17.68 3.84 14.04
C VAL A 113 -17.98 5.34 13.92
N GLN A 114 -17.08 6.11 13.31
CA GLN A 114 -17.25 7.55 13.12
C GLN A 114 -18.49 7.92 12.28
N ILE A 115 -18.78 7.16 11.22
CA ILE A 115 -19.98 7.36 10.38
C ILE A 115 -21.27 7.05 11.17
N HIS A 116 -21.23 6.06 12.07
CA HIS A 116 -22.35 5.74 12.94
C HIS A 116 -22.53 6.74 14.09
N GLY A 117 -21.50 7.52 14.41
CA GLY A 117 -21.50 8.46 15.53
C GLY A 117 -21.66 7.73 16.86
N GLY A 118 -22.50 8.24 17.76
CA GLY A 118 -22.74 7.59 19.06
C GLY A 118 -23.23 6.15 18.96
N TYR A 119 -23.97 5.80 17.90
CA TYR A 119 -24.43 4.43 17.67
C TYR A 119 -23.29 3.46 17.35
N GLY A 120 -22.19 3.96 16.78
CA GLY A 120 -20.99 3.16 16.53
C GLY A 120 -20.29 2.68 17.81
N PHE A 121 -20.63 3.27 18.97
CA PHE A 121 -20.13 2.87 20.28
C PHE A 121 -21.09 1.90 21.02
N ILE A 122 -22.31 1.70 20.52
CA ILE A 122 -23.31 0.84 21.16
C ILE A 122 -23.16 -0.59 20.65
N GLU A 123 -23.11 -1.57 21.57
CA GLU A 123 -22.84 -2.98 21.24
C GLU A 123 -23.89 -3.65 20.34
N GLU A 124 -25.09 -3.06 20.23
CA GLU A 124 -26.13 -3.49 19.29
C GLU A 124 -25.73 -3.29 17.82
N TYR A 125 -24.80 -2.38 17.54
CA TYR A 125 -24.32 -2.13 16.18
C TYR A 125 -23.08 -2.98 15.87
N PRO A 126 -23.05 -3.68 14.72
CA PRO A 126 -21.96 -4.61 14.39
C PRO A 126 -20.60 -3.92 14.28
N VAL A 127 -20.57 -2.63 13.92
CA VAL A 127 -19.33 -1.84 13.83
C VAL A 127 -18.61 -1.68 15.16
N ALA A 128 -19.33 -1.67 16.30
CA ALA A 128 -18.72 -1.60 17.62
C ALA A 128 -17.90 -2.87 17.93
N ARG A 129 -18.43 -4.04 17.53
CA ARG A 129 -17.69 -5.31 17.61
C ARG A 129 -16.52 -5.33 16.63
N GLY A 130 -16.76 -4.95 15.36
CA GLY A 130 -15.72 -4.91 14.33
C GLY A 130 -14.49 -4.06 14.73
N TYR A 131 -14.72 -2.91 15.35
CA TYR A 131 -13.66 -2.05 15.88
C TYR A 131 -12.78 -2.75 16.92
N ARG A 132 -13.39 -3.44 17.90
CA ARG A 132 -12.66 -4.17 18.93
C ARG A 132 -11.90 -5.37 18.35
N ASP A 133 -12.56 -6.13 17.48
CA ASP A 133 -12.01 -7.36 16.90
C ASP A 133 -10.81 -7.05 15.98
N ALA A 134 -10.85 -5.94 15.25
CA ALA A 134 -9.77 -5.52 14.36
C ALA A 134 -8.44 -5.31 15.09
N ARG A 135 -8.46 -4.89 16.35
CA ARG A 135 -7.25 -4.43 17.07
C ARG A 135 -6.17 -5.51 17.16
N ILE A 136 -6.57 -6.79 17.28
CA ILE A 136 -5.63 -7.90 17.44
C ILE A 136 -4.87 -8.23 16.15
N SER A 137 -5.40 -7.84 14.98
CA SER A 137 -4.77 -8.13 13.68
C SER A 137 -3.38 -7.50 13.53
N ARG A 138 -3.16 -6.34 14.16
CA ARG A 138 -1.86 -5.64 14.19
C ARG A 138 -0.84 -6.30 15.13
N ILE A 139 -1.26 -7.29 15.93
CA ILE A 139 -0.46 -7.95 16.98
C ILE A 139 -0.15 -9.41 16.62
N TYR A 140 -1.15 -10.20 16.21
CA TYR A 140 -0.95 -11.61 15.83
C TYR A 140 -0.13 -11.74 14.53
N GLU A 141 0.40 -12.95 14.28
CA GLU A 141 1.28 -13.25 13.13
C GLU A 141 2.56 -12.39 13.10
N GLY A 142 3.05 -12.05 14.30
CA GLY A 142 4.11 -11.07 14.56
C GLY A 142 3.54 -9.66 14.57
N THR A 143 3.98 -8.80 15.49
CA THR A 143 3.50 -7.41 15.53
C THR A 143 3.85 -6.67 14.23
N ASN A 144 3.14 -5.58 13.94
CA ASN A 144 3.44 -4.81 12.72
C ASN A 144 4.87 -4.27 12.74
N GLU A 145 5.41 -3.91 13.90
CA GLU A 145 6.80 -3.44 14.07
C GLU A 145 7.80 -4.55 13.68
N ILE A 146 7.60 -5.77 14.18
CA ILE A 146 8.44 -6.91 13.80
C ILE A 146 8.33 -7.23 12.30
N ASN A 147 7.13 -7.11 11.72
CA ASN A 147 6.96 -7.31 10.29
C ASN A 147 7.66 -6.21 9.45
N ARG A 148 7.63 -4.94 9.89
CA ARG A 148 8.40 -3.86 9.26
C ARG A 148 9.90 -4.16 9.26
N LEU A 149 10.45 -4.56 10.41
CA LEU A 149 11.86 -4.95 10.49
C LEU A 149 12.20 -6.13 9.57
N ASN A 150 11.30 -7.12 9.48
CA ASN A 150 11.48 -8.27 8.57
C ASN A 150 11.47 -7.85 7.10
N ILE A 151 10.60 -6.93 6.67
CA ILE A 151 10.53 -6.45 5.27
C ILE A 151 11.89 -5.87 4.84
N SER A 152 12.43 -4.95 5.63
CA SER A 152 13.74 -4.36 5.37
C SER A 152 14.86 -5.42 5.45
N GLY A 153 14.80 -6.32 6.43
CA GLY A 153 15.73 -7.44 6.57
C GLY A 153 15.74 -8.38 5.35
N TYR A 154 14.58 -8.69 4.76
CA TYR A 154 14.50 -9.50 3.54
C TYR A 154 15.11 -8.79 2.34
N LEU A 155 14.86 -7.48 2.17
CA LEU A 155 15.42 -6.70 1.07
C LEU A 155 16.96 -6.70 1.11
N PHE A 156 17.54 -6.28 2.24
CA PHE A 156 18.99 -6.22 2.41
C PHE A 156 19.62 -7.62 2.44
N GLY A 157 18.98 -8.59 3.10
CA GLY A 157 19.46 -9.97 3.15
C GLY A 157 19.54 -10.63 1.77
N ARG A 158 18.58 -10.37 0.87
CA ARG A 158 18.64 -10.85 -0.52
C ARG A 158 19.70 -10.13 -1.34
N ALA A 159 19.86 -8.83 -1.14
CA ALA A 159 20.91 -8.06 -1.79
C ALA A 159 22.31 -8.58 -1.42
N MET A 160 22.59 -8.77 -0.13
CA MET A 160 23.88 -9.27 0.36
C MET A 160 24.19 -10.69 -0.09
N LYS A 161 23.16 -11.55 -0.25
CA LYS A 161 23.30 -12.90 -0.80
C LYS A 161 23.39 -12.93 -2.34
N GLY A 162 23.39 -11.78 -3.02
CA GLY A 162 23.42 -11.69 -4.48
C GLY A 162 22.15 -12.21 -5.17
N ARG A 163 21.06 -12.40 -4.44
CA ARG A 163 19.76 -12.85 -4.99
C ARG A 163 18.92 -11.69 -5.54
N LEU A 164 19.27 -10.46 -5.18
CA LEU A 164 18.65 -9.24 -5.68
C LEU A 164 19.74 -8.25 -6.07
N ALA A 165 19.69 -7.74 -7.30
CA ALA A 165 20.66 -6.78 -7.82
C ALA A 165 20.47 -5.35 -7.27
N LEU A 166 20.28 -5.19 -5.95
CA LEU A 166 20.01 -3.90 -5.33
C LEU A 166 21.23 -2.97 -5.38
N ILE A 167 22.42 -3.46 -5.05
CA ILE A 167 23.63 -2.64 -4.97
C ILE A 167 23.96 -1.97 -6.32
N PRO A 168 23.97 -2.68 -7.46
CA PRO A 168 24.18 -2.04 -8.75
C PRO A 168 23.14 -0.98 -9.10
N GLU A 169 21.85 -1.21 -8.79
CA GLU A 169 20.79 -0.24 -9.06
C GLU A 169 20.88 1.00 -8.17
N VAL A 170 21.30 0.82 -6.92
CA VAL A 170 21.61 1.93 -6.01
C VAL A 170 22.77 2.78 -6.57
N GLN A 171 23.84 2.16 -7.05
CA GLN A 171 24.98 2.86 -7.66
C GLN A 171 24.53 3.67 -8.88
N LYS A 172 23.75 3.08 -9.79
CA LYS A 172 23.18 3.79 -10.94
C LYS A 172 22.38 5.02 -10.54
N ILE A 173 21.54 4.92 -9.51
CA ILE A 173 20.76 6.07 -9.03
C ILE A 173 21.65 7.14 -8.39
N GLN A 174 22.66 6.74 -7.62
CA GLN A 174 23.62 7.68 -7.01
C GLN A 174 24.46 8.44 -8.06
N GLU A 175 24.75 7.83 -9.21
CA GLU A 175 25.36 8.52 -10.34
C GLU A 175 24.34 9.41 -11.08
N ALA A 176 23.11 8.92 -11.27
CA ALA A 176 22.07 9.65 -11.98
C ALA A 176 21.63 10.94 -11.28
N VAL A 177 21.71 11.02 -9.94
CA VAL A 177 21.29 12.24 -9.20
C VAL A 177 22.21 13.45 -9.43
N LEU A 178 23.43 13.21 -9.94
CA LEU A 178 24.40 14.23 -10.34
C LEU A 178 24.01 14.88 -11.68
N ASN A 179 23.13 14.24 -12.44
CA ASN A 179 22.68 14.69 -13.75
C ASN A 179 21.21 15.17 -13.72
N PRO A 180 20.73 15.87 -14.76
CA PRO A 180 19.30 16.09 -14.96
C PRO A 180 18.56 14.75 -14.94
N ILE A 181 17.53 14.67 -14.12
CA ILE A 181 16.72 13.46 -14.02
C ILE A 181 15.85 13.36 -15.27
N GLU A 182 16.07 12.30 -16.04
CA GLU A 182 15.21 11.99 -17.18
C GLU A 182 13.77 11.73 -16.70
N PRO A 183 12.78 12.35 -17.36
CA PRO A 183 11.38 12.13 -17.07
C PRO A 183 10.95 10.72 -17.49
N TYR A 184 9.87 10.24 -16.90
CA TYR A 184 9.29 8.96 -17.30
C TYR A 184 8.64 9.06 -18.68
N ASP A 185 9.14 8.29 -19.65
CA ASP A 185 8.49 8.11 -20.95
C ASP A 185 7.36 7.09 -20.80
N GLY A 186 6.17 7.55 -20.40
CA GLY A 186 5.00 6.70 -20.17
C GLY A 186 4.42 6.03 -21.40
N GLY A 187 5.02 6.22 -22.59
CA GLY A 187 4.67 5.51 -23.82
C GLY A 187 3.20 5.64 -24.23
N GLY A 188 2.50 6.68 -23.77
CA GLY A 188 1.08 6.95 -24.08
C GLY A 188 0.08 5.91 -23.57
N LYS A 189 0.47 5.03 -22.64
CA LYS A 189 -0.41 3.97 -22.12
C LYS A 189 -1.45 4.56 -21.14
N PRO A 190 -2.63 3.93 -20.99
CA PRO A 190 -3.57 4.29 -19.92
C PRO A 190 -2.87 4.27 -18.55
N LEU A 191 -3.24 5.22 -17.67
CA LEU A 191 -2.63 5.38 -16.34
C LEU A 191 -1.11 5.66 -16.37
N SER A 192 -0.60 6.34 -17.40
CA SER A 192 0.83 6.71 -17.49
C SER A 192 1.30 7.58 -16.32
N ASP A 193 0.40 8.38 -15.75
CA ASP A 193 0.62 9.17 -14.54
C ASP A 193 0.85 8.28 -13.31
N VAL A 194 0.04 7.25 -13.12
CA VAL A 194 0.23 6.29 -12.02
C VAL A 194 1.51 5.47 -12.24
N ALA A 195 1.80 5.10 -13.48
CA ALA A 195 3.04 4.41 -13.83
C ALA A 195 4.29 5.27 -13.54
N GLU A 196 4.24 6.57 -13.84
CA GLU A 196 5.28 7.53 -13.49
C GLU A 196 5.49 7.60 -11.99
N ALA A 197 4.41 7.65 -11.20
CA ALA A 197 4.53 7.67 -9.75
C ALA A 197 5.16 6.38 -9.21
N VAL A 198 4.76 5.20 -9.68
CA VAL A 198 5.41 3.92 -9.32
C VAL A 198 6.91 3.95 -9.64
N PHE A 199 7.27 4.43 -10.83
CA PHE A 199 8.65 4.54 -11.28
C PHE A 199 9.47 5.46 -10.36
N ASN A 200 8.96 6.65 -10.09
CA ASN A 200 9.62 7.63 -9.23
C ASN A 200 9.71 7.17 -7.77
N SER A 201 8.68 6.49 -7.24
CA SER A 201 8.73 5.89 -5.90
C SER A 201 9.84 4.84 -5.77
N LYS A 202 10.06 4.00 -6.79
CA LYS A 202 11.19 3.06 -6.81
C LYS A 202 12.54 3.78 -6.83
N ARG A 203 12.65 4.91 -7.54
CA ARG A 203 13.86 5.74 -7.52
C ARG A 203 14.10 6.36 -6.14
N ILE A 204 13.04 6.80 -5.45
CA ILE A 204 13.14 7.27 -4.06
C ILE A 204 13.69 6.14 -3.18
N LEU A 205 13.13 4.93 -3.26
CA LEU A 205 13.60 3.77 -2.49
C LEU A 205 15.10 3.49 -2.73
N LEU A 206 15.53 3.46 -3.99
CA LEU A 206 16.95 3.24 -4.34
C LEU A 206 17.84 4.38 -3.85
N PHE A 207 17.37 5.63 -3.98
CA PHE A 207 18.09 6.80 -3.49
C PHE A 207 18.29 6.75 -1.98
N VAL A 208 17.22 6.56 -1.19
CA VAL A 208 17.32 6.50 0.28
C VAL A 208 18.09 5.27 0.75
N SER A 209 18.02 4.15 0.01
CA SER A 209 18.88 2.98 0.27
C SER A 209 20.36 3.33 0.13
N GLY A 210 20.73 4.08 -0.92
CA GLY A 210 22.12 4.51 -1.15
C GLY A 210 22.59 5.52 -0.11
N VAL A 211 21.74 6.45 0.26
CA VAL A 211 22.01 7.45 1.31
C VAL A 211 22.23 6.77 2.67
N LEU A 212 21.35 5.84 3.08
CA LEU A 212 21.57 5.02 4.28
C LEU A 212 22.84 4.18 4.18
N SER A 213 23.08 3.53 3.04
CA SER A 213 24.29 2.74 2.83
C SER A 213 25.53 3.61 3.03
N GLN A 214 25.60 4.81 2.46
CA GLN A 214 26.75 5.71 2.67
C GLN A 214 26.98 6.05 4.14
N LYS A 215 25.91 6.22 4.93
CA LYS A 215 26.02 6.52 6.36
C LYS A 215 26.47 5.31 7.19
N PHE A 216 26.00 4.11 6.86
CA PHE A 216 26.17 2.91 7.70
C PHE A 216 27.10 1.84 7.12
N MET A 217 27.59 1.97 5.88
CA MET A 217 28.47 1.00 5.22
C MET A 217 29.74 0.62 6.01
N PRO A 218 30.38 1.50 6.82
CA PRO A 218 31.49 1.08 7.66
C PRO A 218 31.12 -0.01 8.67
N GLU A 219 29.84 -0.10 9.05
CA GLU A 219 29.34 -0.97 10.11
C GLU A 219 27.90 -1.41 9.78
N LEU A 220 27.72 -2.24 8.74
CA LEU A 220 26.40 -2.69 8.27
C LEU A 220 25.56 -3.35 9.39
N ASP A 221 26.21 -3.98 10.36
CA ASP A 221 25.55 -4.52 11.55
C ASP A 221 24.84 -3.43 12.38
N LYS A 222 25.34 -2.19 12.38
CA LYS A 222 24.66 -1.06 13.04
C LYS A 222 23.35 -0.69 12.34
N LEU A 223 23.27 -0.78 11.02
CA LEU A 223 22.01 -0.52 10.30
C LEU A 223 20.89 -1.47 10.77
N THR A 224 21.24 -2.70 11.17
CA THR A 224 20.25 -3.65 11.70
C THR A 224 19.67 -3.23 13.08
N GLN A 225 20.34 -2.31 13.77
CA GLN A 225 19.90 -1.74 15.06
C GLN A 225 19.10 -0.44 14.89
N GLU A 226 19.15 0.19 13.73
CA GLU A 226 18.44 1.44 13.40
C GLU A 226 16.98 1.16 13.01
N GLN A 227 16.16 0.83 14.00
CA GLN A 227 14.78 0.37 13.78
C GLN A 227 13.91 1.42 13.09
N GLU A 228 14.11 2.70 13.37
CA GLU A 228 13.39 3.83 12.76
C GLU A 228 13.67 3.90 11.26
N ALA A 229 14.95 3.86 10.85
CA ALA A 229 15.34 3.79 9.45
C ALA A 229 14.73 2.57 8.74
N LEU A 230 14.84 1.39 9.37
CA LEU A 230 14.29 0.15 8.83
C LEU A 230 12.76 0.19 8.74
N SER A 231 12.09 0.87 9.66
CA SER A 231 10.64 1.06 9.66
C SER A 231 10.22 1.95 8.49
N TRP A 232 10.83 3.13 8.32
CA TRP A 232 10.53 4.02 7.19
C TRP A 232 10.83 3.37 5.84
N MET A 233 11.91 2.60 5.75
CA MET A 233 12.21 1.79 4.55
C MET A 233 11.11 0.78 4.27
N ALA A 234 10.66 0.05 5.29
CA ALA A 234 9.57 -0.92 5.15
C ALA A 234 8.26 -0.27 4.70
N ASP A 235 7.93 0.91 5.24
CA ASP A 235 6.73 1.65 4.84
C ASP A 235 6.84 2.12 3.37
N ILE A 236 8.01 2.63 2.92
CA ILE A 236 8.24 2.97 1.51
C ILE A 236 8.05 1.75 0.60
N ILE A 237 8.68 0.62 0.93
CA ILE A 237 8.60 -0.63 0.14
C ILE A 237 7.15 -1.11 0.06
N THR A 238 6.44 -1.09 1.19
CA THR A 238 5.04 -1.53 1.27
C THR A 238 4.12 -0.63 0.46
N GLN A 239 4.30 0.69 0.52
CA GLN A 239 3.51 1.64 -0.29
C GLN A 239 3.80 1.51 -1.78
N ILE A 240 5.05 1.24 -2.18
CA ILE A 240 5.38 0.95 -3.58
C ILE A 240 4.65 -0.32 -4.05
N TYR A 241 4.67 -1.38 -3.23
CA TYR A 241 4.01 -2.63 -3.56
C TYR A 241 2.48 -2.45 -3.68
N ALA A 242 1.87 -1.70 -2.77
CA ALA A 242 0.45 -1.37 -2.80
C ALA A 242 0.06 -0.54 -4.03
N LEU A 243 0.82 0.53 -4.32
CA LEU A 243 0.59 1.39 -5.47
C LEU A 243 0.72 0.62 -6.78
N GLU A 244 1.80 -0.13 -6.95
CA GLU A 244 2.03 -0.91 -8.17
C GLU A 244 0.97 -2.00 -8.37
N SER A 245 0.58 -2.72 -7.31
CA SER A 245 -0.43 -3.77 -7.41
C SER A 245 -1.80 -3.19 -7.78
N THR A 246 -2.15 -2.04 -7.20
CA THR A 246 -3.37 -1.30 -7.52
C THR A 246 -3.38 -0.84 -8.99
N TYR A 247 -2.26 -0.26 -9.43
CA TYR A 247 -2.05 0.18 -10.82
C TYR A 247 -2.19 -0.99 -11.81
N LEU A 248 -1.47 -2.09 -11.59
CA LEU A 248 -1.48 -3.24 -12.49
C LEU A 248 -2.86 -3.90 -12.56
N ARG A 249 -3.58 -3.98 -11.42
CA ARG A 249 -4.97 -4.45 -11.41
C ARG A 249 -5.86 -3.52 -12.24
N ALA A 250 -5.80 -2.20 -12.01
CA ALA A 250 -6.61 -1.24 -12.74
C ALA A 250 -6.32 -1.26 -14.25
N LEU A 251 -5.03 -1.26 -14.63
CA LEU A 251 -4.59 -1.35 -16.01
C LEU A 251 -5.12 -2.61 -16.70
N LYS A 252 -5.04 -3.78 -16.03
CA LYS A 252 -5.57 -5.04 -16.57
C LYS A 252 -7.07 -4.96 -16.84
N ARG A 253 -7.85 -4.31 -15.96
CA ARG A 253 -9.31 -4.16 -16.10
C ARG A 253 -9.68 -3.19 -17.22
N ILE A 254 -8.93 -2.09 -17.35
CA ILE A 254 -9.08 -1.14 -18.46
C ILE A 254 -8.79 -1.85 -19.79
N GLN A 255 -7.70 -2.61 -19.88
CA GLN A 255 -7.31 -3.33 -21.09
C GLN A 255 -8.26 -4.48 -21.46
N SER A 256 -8.93 -5.09 -20.48
CA SER A 256 -9.95 -6.12 -20.74
C SER A 256 -11.30 -5.55 -21.19
N GLY A 257 -11.48 -4.22 -21.23
CA GLY A 257 -12.75 -3.59 -21.53
C GLY A 257 -13.80 -3.76 -20.43
N ASP A 258 -13.38 -3.79 -19.16
CA ASP A 258 -14.28 -3.89 -18.02
C ASP A 258 -15.30 -2.73 -18.00
N SER A 259 -16.58 -3.01 -17.75
CA SER A 259 -17.63 -1.99 -17.71
C SER A 259 -17.40 -0.93 -16.61
N ASN A 260 -16.65 -1.27 -15.57
CA ASN A 260 -16.27 -0.40 -14.46
C ASN A 260 -14.84 0.17 -14.63
N ALA A 261 -14.29 0.20 -15.85
CA ALA A 261 -12.93 0.69 -16.12
C ALA A 261 -12.64 2.08 -15.52
N SER A 262 -13.59 3.01 -15.61
CA SER A 262 -13.44 4.36 -15.04
C SER A 262 -13.33 4.36 -13.52
N GLN A 263 -14.03 3.45 -12.83
CA GLN A 263 -13.95 3.29 -11.37
C GLN A 263 -12.58 2.72 -10.96
N HIS A 264 -12.05 1.78 -11.73
CA HIS A 264 -10.69 1.26 -11.53
C HIS A 264 -9.63 2.36 -11.72
N GLU A 265 -9.81 3.22 -12.71
CA GLU A 265 -8.95 4.35 -13.00
C GLU A 265 -8.94 5.38 -11.85
N ASP A 266 -10.13 5.72 -11.35
CA ASP A 266 -10.31 6.63 -10.22
C ASP A 266 -9.61 6.12 -8.95
N VAL A 267 -9.80 4.85 -8.60
CA VAL A 267 -9.15 4.25 -7.43
C VAL A 267 -7.64 4.19 -7.58
N ALA A 268 -7.11 3.88 -8.77
CA ALA A 268 -5.66 3.87 -8.99
C ALA A 268 -5.03 5.25 -8.77
N ARG A 269 -5.67 6.33 -9.24
CA ARG A 269 -5.17 7.70 -9.00
C ARG A 269 -5.36 8.17 -7.57
N TYR A 270 -6.46 7.78 -6.91
CA TYR A 270 -6.65 8.10 -5.50
C TYR A 270 -5.58 7.39 -4.64
N GLN A 271 -5.31 6.12 -4.92
CA GLN A 271 -4.23 5.37 -4.27
C GLN A 271 -2.86 6.00 -4.53
N MET A 272 -2.59 6.47 -5.76
CA MET A 272 -1.36 7.20 -6.07
C MET A 272 -1.15 8.35 -5.10
N ALA A 273 -2.15 9.22 -4.93
CA ALA A 273 -2.05 10.37 -4.03
C ALA A 273 -1.80 9.96 -2.56
N LEU A 274 -2.41 8.85 -2.09
CA LEU A 274 -2.19 8.34 -0.74
C LEU A 274 -0.77 7.79 -0.55
N SER A 275 -0.33 6.89 -1.44
CA SER A 275 0.96 6.23 -1.32
C SER A 275 2.12 7.20 -1.50
N THR A 276 2.05 8.11 -2.47
CA THR A 276 3.16 9.05 -2.72
C THR A 276 3.37 10.01 -1.55
N ALA A 277 2.30 10.42 -0.87
CA ALA A 277 2.39 11.25 0.33
C ALA A 277 3.14 10.53 1.46
N ILE A 278 2.82 9.26 1.72
CA ILE A 278 3.49 8.45 2.75
C ILE A 278 4.96 8.20 2.37
N ILE A 279 5.23 7.85 1.10
CA ILE A 279 6.59 7.60 0.62
C ILE A 279 7.47 8.84 0.78
N GLU A 280 6.96 10.02 0.44
CA GLU A 280 7.70 11.28 0.58
C GLU A 280 7.94 11.63 2.05
N ASP A 281 6.94 11.44 2.92
CA ASP A 281 7.08 11.68 4.36
C ASP A 281 8.09 10.74 5.03
N CYS A 282 8.05 9.44 4.72
CA CYS A 282 9.03 8.47 5.22
C CYS A 282 10.44 8.77 4.71
N ALA A 283 10.59 9.08 3.41
CA ALA A 283 11.89 9.41 2.83
C ALA A 283 12.48 10.68 3.43
N LYS A 284 11.63 11.70 3.65
CA LYS A 284 12.02 12.93 4.33
C LYS A 284 12.41 12.69 5.78
N SER A 285 11.61 11.94 6.53
CA SER A 285 11.89 11.61 7.94
C SER A 285 13.21 10.88 8.10
N LEU A 286 13.50 9.94 7.20
CA LEU A 286 14.78 9.24 7.14
C LEU A 286 15.94 10.22 6.87
N ILE A 287 15.82 11.11 5.88
CA ILE A 287 16.88 12.09 5.59
C ILE A 287 17.08 13.04 6.78
N ASP A 288 15.99 13.57 7.34
CA ASP A 288 16.02 14.51 8.46
C ASP A 288 16.58 13.88 9.75
N GLY A 289 16.30 12.60 10.00
CA GLY A 289 16.77 11.89 11.19
C GLY A 289 18.24 11.47 11.13
N TYR A 290 18.83 11.38 9.93
CA TYR A 290 20.16 10.82 9.75
C TYR A 290 21.18 11.75 9.05
N PHE A 291 20.80 12.93 8.61
CA PHE A 291 21.73 13.86 7.94
C PHE A 291 21.57 15.26 8.50
N GLU A 292 22.68 16.01 8.54
CA GLU A 292 22.73 17.39 9.04
C GLU A 292 23.29 18.36 7.98
N ASP A 293 23.09 19.65 8.22
CA ASP A 293 23.66 20.77 7.47
C ASP A 293 23.53 20.68 5.93
N ASP A 294 24.65 20.74 5.20
CA ASP A 294 24.71 20.74 3.74
C ASP A 294 24.31 19.37 3.15
N SER A 295 24.68 18.28 3.81
CA SER A 295 24.34 16.92 3.36
C SER A 295 22.83 16.70 3.38
N ARG A 296 22.17 17.13 4.45
CA ARG A 296 20.71 17.11 4.59
C ARG A 296 20.03 17.93 3.50
N ARG A 297 20.44 19.19 3.33
CA ARG A 297 19.86 20.10 2.32
C ARG A 297 19.99 19.54 0.91
N THR A 298 21.15 18.95 0.61
CA THR A 298 21.40 18.30 -0.68
C THR A 298 20.47 17.12 -0.90
N ASN A 299 20.37 16.21 0.08
CA ASN A 299 19.51 15.03 -0.02
C ASN A 299 18.02 15.39 -0.16
N LEU A 300 17.53 16.39 0.57
CA LEU A 300 16.15 16.88 0.43
C LEU A 300 15.89 17.52 -0.94
N SER A 301 16.87 18.25 -1.49
CA SER A 301 16.78 18.82 -2.83
C SER A 301 16.68 17.71 -3.89
N ILE A 302 17.45 16.63 -3.75
CA ILE A 302 17.38 15.45 -4.63
C ILE A 302 16.02 14.74 -4.48
N LEU A 303 15.56 14.48 -3.25
CA LEU A 303 14.25 13.89 -2.99
C LEU A 303 13.14 14.66 -3.71
N LYS A 304 13.15 16.00 -3.62
CA LYS A 304 12.19 16.87 -4.30
C LYS A 304 12.19 16.72 -5.83
N LYS A 305 13.29 16.30 -6.44
CA LYS A 305 13.31 16.03 -7.89
C LYS A 305 12.55 14.75 -8.24
N PHE A 306 12.60 13.73 -7.38
CA PHE A 306 11.86 12.48 -7.56
C PHE A 306 10.40 12.58 -7.10
N SER A 307 10.10 13.43 -6.12
CA SER A 307 8.74 13.62 -5.59
C SER A 307 7.89 14.64 -6.35
N LYS A 308 8.20 14.88 -7.63
CA LYS A 308 7.33 15.67 -8.52
C LYS A 308 6.20 14.79 -9.03
N TRP A 309 5.17 14.64 -8.20
CA TRP A 309 4.04 13.76 -8.49
C TRP A 309 3.10 14.37 -9.54
N PRO A 310 2.50 13.54 -10.43
CA PRO A 310 1.42 13.97 -11.30
C PRO A 310 0.23 14.53 -10.50
N HIS A 311 -0.44 15.55 -11.04
CA HIS A 311 -1.58 16.17 -10.37
C HIS A 311 -2.79 15.23 -10.33
N VAL A 312 -3.41 15.11 -9.15
CA VAL A 312 -4.65 14.38 -8.94
C VAL A 312 -5.64 15.25 -8.18
N ASN A 313 -6.83 15.46 -8.74
CA ASN A 313 -7.94 16.07 -8.02
C ASN A 313 -8.65 15.01 -7.17
N THR A 314 -8.12 14.77 -5.96
CA THR A 314 -8.65 13.77 -5.03
C THR A 314 -10.05 14.09 -4.52
N VAL A 315 -10.48 15.36 -4.56
CA VAL A 315 -11.85 15.74 -4.18
C VAL A 315 -12.86 15.19 -5.19
N GLU A 316 -12.66 15.45 -6.48
CA GLU A 316 -13.58 15.00 -7.53
C GLU A 316 -13.54 13.48 -7.72
N ILE A 317 -12.34 12.89 -7.73
CA ILE A 317 -12.17 11.44 -7.81
C ILE A 317 -12.80 10.76 -6.59
N GLY A 318 -12.57 11.28 -5.38
CA GLY A 318 -13.15 10.74 -4.17
C GLY A 318 -14.68 10.76 -4.19
N ARG A 319 -15.29 11.84 -4.70
CA ARG A 319 -16.75 11.90 -4.87
C ARG A 319 -17.28 10.82 -5.80
N ARG A 320 -16.59 10.53 -6.92
CA ARG A 320 -16.99 9.46 -7.86
C ARG A 320 -16.83 8.07 -7.26
N ILE A 321 -15.72 7.79 -6.57
CA ILE A 321 -15.50 6.52 -5.87
C ILE A 321 -16.61 6.29 -4.83
N ALA A 322 -16.90 7.31 -4.01
CA ALA A 322 -17.97 7.22 -3.02
C ALA A 322 -19.34 7.01 -3.66
N GLN A 323 -19.64 7.74 -4.75
CA GLN A 323 -20.90 7.58 -5.46
C GLN A 323 -21.07 6.15 -6.00
N ALA A 324 -20.04 5.56 -6.60
CA ALA A 324 -20.08 4.18 -7.08
C ALA A 324 -20.38 3.16 -5.97
N ALA A 325 -19.83 3.37 -4.77
CA ALA A 325 -20.11 2.52 -3.61
C ALA A 325 -21.54 2.73 -3.06
N ILE A 326 -22.01 3.99 -3.03
CA ILE A 326 -23.37 4.33 -2.58
C ILE A 326 -24.42 3.75 -3.55
N ASP A 327 -24.22 3.87 -4.87
CA ASP A 327 -25.14 3.35 -5.88
C ASP A 327 -25.27 1.83 -5.83
N ARG A 328 -24.19 1.15 -5.39
CA ARG A 328 -24.18 -0.30 -5.19
C ARG A 328 -24.69 -0.72 -3.81
N GLU A 329 -24.73 0.19 -2.85
CA GLU A 329 -24.96 -0.10 -1.42
C GLU A 329 -23.96 -1.14 -0.86
N ASP A 330 -22.76 -1.22 -1.46
CA ASP A 330 -21.74 -2.23 -1.18
C ASP A 330 -20.38 -1.80 -1.75
N TYR A 331 -19.34 -2.60 -1.53
CA TYR A 331 -18.03 -2.45 -2.16
C TYR A 331 -18.15 -2.51 -3.70
N PRO A 332 -17.75 -1.46 -4.45
CA PRO A 332 -18.07 -1.31 -5.87
C PRO A 332 -17.43 -2.35 -6.80
N PHE A 333 -16.39 -3.06 -6.35
CA PHE A 333 -15.63 -4.01 -7.15
C PHE A 333 -15.87 -5.48 -6.76
N ALA A 334 -16.92 -5.78 -6.00
CA ALA A 334 -17.28 -7.16 -5.69
C ALA A 334 -17.65 -7.93 -6.99
N ILE A 335 -17.09 -9.13 -7.15
CA ILE A 335 -17.44 -10.04 -8.25
C ILE A 335 -18.88 -10.52 -8.01
N ILE A 336 -19.76 -10.29 -8.98
CA ILE A 336 -21.16 -10.79 -8.99
C ILE A 336 -21.15 -12.21 -9.54
#